data_AF-Q0S4I4-F1
#
_entry.id   AF-Q0S4I4-F1
#
_cell.length_a   1.000
_cell.length_b   1.000
_cell.length_c   1.000
_cell.angle_alpha   90.00
_cell.angle_beta   90.00
_cell.angle_gamma   90.00
#
_symmetry.space_group_name_H-M   'P 1'
#
loop_
_entity.id
_entity.type
_entity.pdbx_description
1 polymer ?
#
loop_
_entity_poly.entity_id
_entity_poly.type
_entity_poly.pdbx_seq_one_letter_code
_entity_poly.pdbx_strand_id
1 'polypeptide(L)'
;MKTPRRTTFALASVALLPLALAGCTEKSTASTDDITVTASDDTCDVSADSGTTGNNTFQVTNNGSKVTEFYVYAEGDRAMGEVENIGPGLTRQLIVSLPDAGTYQLACKPGMVGNGIRQDFTVTGDSMSASDESGQLAEAADGYRRYIRSQVVALQDTTQQFVDAVKVGNVEQAKALFPASRTYYERIEPEAESFGELDPKLDLREADLEPGQEWTGFHRLEKDLWVTGPQPDTNAIADQLVVDVQYLADQVNAEDYTIDPTKIAGDAQGLLDEISTSKITGEEDIFSHTDLWDFQANVDGSQAAVAALQPIIDERNPELSANITQRFADLDAELAQYRQGDGFVFYDTVNEQQRQELSRKIDALSAEVSQVQGVVAGA
;
A
#
# COMPACT_ATOMS: atom_id res chain seq x y z
N MET A 1 -41.80 -55.27 56.76
CA MET A 1 -41.36 -55.31 55.34
C MET A 1 -42.30 -54.48 54.49
N LYS A 2 -41.92 -53.23 54.22
CA LYS A 2 -42.52 -52.35 53.20
C LYS A 2 -41.37 -51.46 52.69
N THR A 3 -41.08 -51.56 51.40
CA THR A 3 -40.13 -50.73 50.65
C THR A 3 -40.69 -49.32 50.43
N PRO A 4 -39.85 -48.28 50.49
CA PRO A 4 -40.02 -47.11 49.64
C PRO A 4 -38.69 -46.80 48.90
N ARG A 5 -38.69 -46.83 47.56
CA ARG A 5 -39.08 -45.77 46.59
C ARG A 5 -37.84 -44.97 46.17
N ARG A 6 -37.32 -45.35 45.00
CA ARG A 6 -36.22 -44.72 44.27
C ARG A 6 -36.63 -43.33 43.78
N THR A 7 -35.78 -42.34 44.01
CA THR A 7 -35.82 -41.02 43.38
C THR A 7 -34.61 -40.92 42.46
N THR A 8 -34.84 -40.99 41.16
CA THR A 8 -33.85 -40.74 40.11
C THR A 8 -33.72 -39.23 39.91
N PHE A 9 -32.55 -38.67 40.22
CA PHE A 9 -32.13 -37.36 39.74
C PHE A 9 -31.63 -37.51 38.30
N ALA A 10 -32.28 -36.85 37.34
CA ALA A 10 -31.78 -36.70 35.99
C ALA A 10 -30.76 -35.54 35.98
N LEU A 11 -29.48 -35.85 35.75
CA LEU A 11 -28.49 -34.83 35.38
C LEU A 11 -28.74 -34.45 33.91
N ALA A 12 -29.14 -33.20 33.67
CA ALA A 12 -29.12 -32.60 32.35
C ALA A 12 -27.71 -32.04 32.10
N SER A 13 -26.94 -32.73 31.27
CA SER A 13 -25.64 -32.27 30.78
C SER A 13 -25.89 -31.21 29.70
N VAL A 14 -25.69 -29.93 30.03
CA VAL A 14 -25.65 -28.85 29.05
C VAL A 14 -24.28 -28.88 28.38
N ALA A 15 -24.22 -29.42 27.16
CA ALA A 15 -23.05 -29.30 26.30
C ALA A 15 -22.99 -27.87 25.75
N LEU A 16 -22.07 -27.08 26.26
CA LEU A 16 -21.66 -25.81 25.64
C LEU A 16 -20.83 -26.15 24.40
N LEU A 17 -21.46 -26.05 23.22
CA LEU A 17 -20.75 -26.03 21.94
C LEU A 17 -20.09 -24.65 21.76
N PRO A 18 -18.76 -24.56 21.55
CA PRO A 18 -18.16 -23.33 21.08
C PRO A 18 -18.59 -23.12 19.61
N LEU A 19 -19.42 -22.12 19.37
CA LEU A 19 -19.64 -21.57 18.03
C LEU A 19 -18.33 -20.91 17.59
N ALA A 20 -17.54 -21.66 16.81
CA ALA A 20 -16.48 -21.06 16.01
C ALA A 20 -17.16 -20.20 14.94
N LEU A 21 -17.15 -18.88 15.14
CA LEU A 21 -17.41 -17.91 14.09
C LEU A 21 -16.23 -18.00 13.11
N ALA A 22 -16.33 -18.93 12.16
CA ALA A 22 -15.57 -18.83 10.92
C ALA A 22 -16.17 -17.64 10.17
N GLY A 23 -15.50 -16.48 10.23
CA GLY A 23 -15.72 -15.42 9.27
C GLY A 23 -15.38 -15.99 7.90
N CYS A 24 -16.42 -16.32 7.12
CA CYS A 24 -16.25 -16.59 5.71
C CYS A 24 -15.86 -15.27 5.05
N THR A 25 -14.56 -15.01 4.96
CA THR A 25 -14.04 -14.17 3.89
C THR A 25 -14.33 -14.93 2.59
N GLU A 26 -15.05 -14.30 1.66
CA GLU A 26 -15.28 -14.89 0.34
C GLU A 26 -13.93 -15.07 -0.33
N LYS A 27 -13.59 -16.32 -0.61
CA LYS A 27 -12.37 -16.66 -1.34
C LYS A 27 -12.61 -16.29 -2.80
N SER A 28 -11.85 -15.34 -3.35
CA SER A 28 -11.91 -14.99 -4.77
C SER A 28 -11.82 -16.26 -5.61
N THR A 29 -12.91 -16.62 -6.29
CA THR A 29 -12.96 -17.83 -7.11
C THR A 29 -12.18 -17.57 -8.38
N ALA A 30 -11.04 -18.24 -8.53
CA ALA A 30 -10.23 -18.16 -9.74
C ALA A 30 -11.05 -18.58 -10.97
N SER A 31 -11.01 -17.78 -12.02
CA SER A 31 -11.52 -18.14 -13.34
C SER A 31 -10.59 -19.17 -13.99
N THR A 32 -11.04 -19.89 -15.03
CA THR A 32 -10.18 -20.84 -15.76
C THR A 32 -9.04 -20.18 -16.53
N ASP A 33 -9.12 -18.86 -16.71
CA ASP A 33 -8.19 -18.07 -17.52
C ASP A 33 -7.20 -17.28 -16.64
N ASP A 34 -7.35 -17.31 -15.31
CA ASP A 34 -6.46 -16.63 -14.37
C ASP A 34 -5.10 -17.35 -14.28
N ILE A 35 -4.01 -16.56 -14.27
CA ILE A 35 -2.65 -17.07 -14.08
C ILE A 35 -2.42 -17.28 -12.58
N THR A 36 -2.34 -18.53 -12.13
CA THR A 36 -1.98 -18.80 -10.74
C THR A 36 -0.49 -18.57 -10.52
N VAL A 37 -0.14 -17.88 -9.42
CA VAL A 37 1.22 -17.67 -8.94
C VAL A 37 1.37 -18.33 -7.58
N THR A 38 2.35 -19.20 -7.43
CA THR A 38 2.71 -19.84 -6.16
C THR A 38 4.05 -19.30 -5.69
N ALA A 39 4.00 -18.36 -4.75
CA ALA A 39 5.19 -17.78 -4.13
C ALA A 39 5.65 -18.62 -2.93
N SER A 40 6.95 -18.78 -2.76
CA SER A 40 7.58 -19.27 -1.53
C SER A 40 8.69 -18.31 -1.09
N ASP A 41 9.46 -18.68 -0.06
CA ASP A 41 10.64 -17.90 0.35
C ASP A 41 11.76 -17.91 -0.71
N ASP A 42 11.73 -18.83 -1.67
CA ASP A 42 12.80 -19.11 -2.63
C ASP A 42 12.34 -19.39 -4.08
N THR A 43 11.04 -19.51 -4.33
CA THR A 43 10.46 -19.70 -5.67
C THR A 43 9.28 -18.77 -5.95
N CYS A 44 9.02 -18.54 -7.24
CA CYS A 44 7.88 -17.78 -7.75
C CYS A 44 7.30 -18.56 -8.95
N ASP A 45 6.56 -19.63 -8.67
CA ASP A 45 6.09 -20.56 -9.71
C ASP A 45 4.80 -20.04 -10.36
N VAL A 46 4.83 -19.78 -11.67
CA VAL A 46 3.66 -19.32 -12.45
C VAL A 46 3.10 -20.43 -13.32
N SER A 47 1.77 -20.49 -13.43
CA SER A 47 1.08 -21.48 -14.28
C SER A 47 1.21 -21.22 -15.78
N ALA A 48 1.54 -19.99 -16.17
CA ALA A 48 1.80 -19.58 -17.54
C ALA A 48 2.91 -18.52 -17.58
N ASP A 49 3.80 -18.61 -18.57
CA ASP A 49 4.91 -17.68 -18.85
C ASP A 49 4.56 -16.67 -19.96
N SER A 50 3.29 -16.65 -20.38
CA SER A 50 2.79 -15.78 -21.43
C SER A 50 1.34 -15.39 -21.20
N GLY A 51 0.96 -14.26 -21.79
CA GLY A 51 -0.37 -13.67 -21.77
C GLY A 51 -0.68 -12.93 -23.06
N THR A 52 -1.78 -12.19 -23.05
CA THR A 52 -2.18 -11.34 -24.19
C THR A 52 -2.18 -9.88 -23.82
N THR A 53 -2.15 -9.01 -24.83
CA THR A 53 -2.43 -7.59 -24.59
C THR A 53 -3.78 -7.42 -23.87
N GLY A 54 -3.95 -6.34 -23.11
CA GLY A 54 -5.11 -6.09 -22.24
C GLY A 54 -4.95 -6.62 -20.81
N ASN A 55 -6.07 -6.92 -20.16
CA ASN A 55 -6.07 -7.33 -18.75
C ASN A 55 -5.52 -8.76 -18.58
N ASN A 56 -4.55 -8.90 -17.68
CA ASN A 56 -4.02 -10.17 -17.23
C ASN A 56 -4.28 -10.29 -15.72
N THR A 57 -4.91 -11.38 -15.31
CA THR A 57 -5.27 -11.63 -13.91
C THR A 57 -4.32 -12.65 -13.30
N PHE A 58 -3.71 -12.28 -12.18
CA PHE A 58 -2.81 -13.12 -11.41
C PHE A 58 -3.43 -13.47 -10.05
N GLN A 59 -3.57 -14.76 -9.77
CA GLN A 59 -4.00 -15.26 -8.45
C GLN A 59 -2.78 -15.70 -7.66
N VAL A 60 -2.29 -14.82 -6.79
CA VAL A 60 -1.03 -14.97 -6.09
C VAL A 60 -1.27 -15.60 -4.72
N THR A 61 -0.73 -16.80 -4.51
CA THR A 61 -0.78 -17.50 -3.22
C THR A 61 0.61 -17.57 -2.61
N ASN A 62 0.74 -17.11 -1.37
CA ASN A 62 1.97 -17.20 -0.62
C ASN A 62 2.02 -18.51 0.19
N ASN A 63 2.88 -19.43 -0.22
CA ASN A 63 3.20 -20.68 0.49
C ASN A 63 4.52 -20.60 1.28
N GLY A 64 5.16 -19.42 1.32
CA GLY A 64 6.35 -19.14 2.09
C GLY A 64 6.07 -18.89 3.58
N SER A 65 7.12 -18.56 4.30
CA SER A 65 7.07 -18.21 5.73
C SER A 65 7.12 -16.71 5.98
N LYS A 66 7.54 -15.92 4.99
CA LYS A 66 7.57 -14.46 5.02
C LYS A 66 6.34 -13.86 4.35
N VAL A 67 6.00 -12.62 4.70
CA VAL A 67 5.13 -11.78 3.84
C VAL A 67 5.81 -11.61 2.48
N THR A 68 5.06 -11.63 1.38
CA THR A 68 5.60 -11.41 0.03
C THR A 68 4.73 -10.43 -0.72
N GLU A 69 5.31 -9.79 -1.73
CA GLU A 69 4.58 -9.05 -2.76
C GLU A 69 4.69 -9.76 -4.10
N PHE A 70 3.88 -9.34 -5.06
CA PHE A 70 3.97 -9.75 -6.45
C PHE A 70 3.84 -8.54 -7.39
N TYR A 71 4.82 -8.39 -8.28
CA TYR A 71 4.90 -7.28 -9.23
C TYR A 71 4.88 -7.79 -10.66
N VAL A 72 4.35 -6.95 -11.54
CA VAL A 72 4.55 -7.02 -12.99
C VAL A 72 5.31 -5.78 -13.45
N TYR A 73 6.53 -5.96 -13.95
CA TYR A 73 7.40 -4.88 -14.42
C TYR A 73 7.44 -4.80 -15.94
N ALA A 74 7.47 -3.58 -16.46
CA ALA A 74 7.87 -3.27 -17.83
C ALA A 74 9.38 -2.97 -17.91
N GLU A 75 9.83 -2.54 -19.09
CA GLU A 75 11.20 -2.09 -19.30
C GLU A 75 11.61 -0.99 -18.31
N GLY A 76 12.85 -1.06 -17.82
CA GLY A 76 13.41 -0.08 -16.88
C GLY A 76 12.91 -0.20 -15.44
N ASP A 77 12.46 -1.39 -15.03
CA ASP A 77 11.92 -1.66 -13.68
C ASP A 77 10.67 -0.84 -13.32
N ARG A 78 9.96 -0.34 -14.32
CA ARG A 78 8.70 0.36 -14.12
C ARG A 78 7.60 -0.63 -13.75
N ALA A 79 7.02 -0.48 -12.57
CA ALA A 79 5.89 -1.30 -12.14
C ALA A 79 4.64 -0.99 -13.00
N MET A 80 4.07 -2.04 -13.61
CA MET A 80 2.79 -1.97 -14.32
C MET A 80 1.61 -2.20 -13.37
N GLY A 81 1.86 -2.92 -12.28
CA GLY A 81 0.92 -3.19 -11.22
C GLY A 81 1.53 -4.18 -10.23
N GLU A 82 1.05 -4.11 -9.01
CA GLU A 82 1.48 -4.98 -7.93
C GLU A 82 0.33 -5.33 -7.01
N VAL A 83 0.54 -6.41 -6.27
CA VAL A 83 -0.25 -6.73 -5.10
C VAL A 83 0.70 -7.05 -3.98
N GLU A 84 0.54 -6.29 -2.90
CA GLU A 84 1.50 -6.29 -1.81
C GLU A 84 1.00 -7.10 -0.62
N ASN A 85 1.89 -7.27 0.36
CA ASN A 85 1.48 -7.71 1.70
C ASN A 85 0.70 -9.03 1.73
N ILE A 86 1.08 -9.97 0.88
CA ILE A 86 0.50 -11.31 0.84
C ILE A 86 1.11 -12.11 1.98
N GLY A 87 0.43 -12.16 3.13
CA GLY A 87 0.86 -12.96 4.28
C GLY A 87 0.89 -14.48 4.03
N PRO A 88 1.65 -15.27 4.82
CA PRO A 88 1.71 -16.72 4.68
C PRO A 88 0.34 -17.40 4.66
N GLY A 89 0.09 -18.22 3.63
CA GLY A 89 -1.15 -18.96 3.41
C GLY A 89 -2.30 -18.13 2.81
N LEU A 90 -2.08 -16.84 2.53
CA LEU A 90 -3.07 -15.98 1.89
C LEU A 90 -2.98 -16.07 0.37
N THR A 91 -4.11 -15.77 -0.27
CA THR A 91 -4.20 -15.57 -1.72
C THR A 91 -4.72 -14.17 -1.98
N ARG A 92 -4.08 -13.44 -2.89
CA ARG A 92 -4.57 -12.14 -3.38
C ARG A 92 -4.61 -12.13 -4.90
N GLN A 93 -5.43 -11.23 -5.45
CA GLN A 93 -5.58 -11.04 -6.88
C GLN A 93 -4.82 -9.78 -7.30
N LEU A 94 -4.17 -9.84 -8.46
CA LEU A 94 -3.70 -8.67 -9.19
C LEU A 94 -4.32 -8.70 -10.60
N ILE A 95 -4.98 -7.62 -11.00
CA ILE A 95 -5.36 -7.40 -12.39
C ILE A 95 -4.51 -6.26 -12.94
N VAL A 96 -3.75 -6.55 -14.01
CA VAL A 96 -2.88 -5.57 -14.66
C VAL A 96 -3.23 -5.45 -16.14
N SER A 97 -3.37 -4.23 -16.65
CA SER A 97 -3.49 -3.99 -18.09
C SER A 97 -2.10 -3.89 -18.74
N LEU A 98 -1.86 -4.74 -19.74
CA LEU A 98 -0.62 -4.78 -20.51
C LEU A 98 -0.94 -4.38 -21.95
N PRO A 99 -0.80 -3.09 -22.33
CA PRO A 99 -1.33 -2.59 -23.60
C PRO A 99 -0.54 -3.09 -24.82
N ASP A 100 0.75 -3.37 -24.67
CA ASP A 100 1.66 -3.68 -25.76
C ASP A 100 2.19 -5.11 -25.70
N ALA A 101 2.40 -5.71 -26.87
CA ALA A 101 3.12 -6.97 -26.96
C ALA A 101 4.61 -6.74 -26.64
N GLY A 102 5.21 -7.66 -25.89
CA GLY A 102 6.58 -7.51 -25.43
C GLY A 102 6.96 -8.47 -24.31
N THR A 103 8.14 -8.26 -23.77
CA THR A 103 8.63 -8.98 -22.59
C THR A 103 8.47 -8.11 -21.36
N TYR A 104 7.75 -8.63 -20.38
CA TYR A 104 7.59 -8.08 -19.04
C TYR A 104 8.32 -8.99 -18.05
N GLN A 105 8.46 -8.55 -16.80
CA GLN A 105 8.96 -9.39 -15.72
C GLN A 105 7.91 -9.57 -14.64
N LEU A 106 7.76 -10.80 -14.15
CA LEU A 106 7.01 -11.12 -12.93
C LEU A 106 8.01 -11.27 -11.80
N ALA A 107 7.68 -10.75 -10.62
CA ALA A 107 8.54 -10.84 -9.46
C ALA A 107 7.75 -11.17 -8.20
N CYS A 108 8.11 -12.23 -7.49
CA CYS A 108 7.70 -12.39 -6.09
C CYS A 108 8.81 -11.80 -5.22
N LYS A 109 8.49 -11.00 -4.20
CA LYS A 109 9.47 -10.41 -3.27
C LYS A 109 9.31 -10.93 -1.82
N PRO A 110 9.86 -12.11 -1.47
CA PRO A 110 9.72 -12.63 -0.12
C PRO A 110 10.48 -11.79 0.92
N GLY A 111 9.74 -11.29 1.90
CA GLY A 111 10.25 -10.39 2.91
C GLY A 111 10.32 -8.93 2.46
N MET A 112 9.73 -8.57 1.31
CA MET A 112 9.57 -7.17 0.87
C MET A 112 10.91 -6.45 0.69
N VAL A 113 11.97 -7.19 0.34
CA VAL A 113 13.34 -6.68 0.22
C VAL A 113 14.00 -7.11 -1.07
N GLY A 114 14.85 -6.23 -1.58
CA GLY A 114 15.66 -6.43 -2.79
C GLY A 114 14.82 -6.61 -4.06
N ASN A 115 15.43 -7.21 -5.08
CA ASN A 115 14.84 -7.32 -6.42
C ASN A 115 13.83 -8.47 -6.59
N GLY A 116 13.64 -9.31 -5.57
CA GLY A 116 12.77 -10.48 -5.64
C GLY A 116 13.25 -11.61 -6.55
N ILE A 117 12.43 -12.65 -6.64
CA ILE A 117 12.57 -13.80 -7.51
C ILE A 117 11.85 -13.49 -8.81
N ARG A 118 12.63 -13.24 -9.87
CA ARG A 118 12.14 -12.71 -11.15
C ARG A 118 12.14 -13.75 -12.26
N GLN A 119 11.18 -13.61 -13.18
CA GLN A 119 11.12 -14.38 -14.42
C GLN A 119 10.44 -13.57 -15.53
N ASP A 120 10.76 -13.91 -16.78
CA ASP A 120 10.19 -13.26 -17.95
C ASP A 120 8.72 -13.69 -18.17
N PHE A 121 7.92 -12.77 -18.68
CA PHE A 121 6.53 -13.01 -19.08
C PHE A 121 6.27 -12.38 -20.45
N THR A 122 5.86 -13.20 -21.42
CA THR A 122 5.71 -12.78 -22.81
C THR A 122 4.26 -12.40 -23.11
N VAL A 123 4.02 -11.15 -23.46
CA VAL A 123 2.71 -10.65 -23.88
C VAL A 123 2.63 -10.65 -25.40
N THR A 124 1.56 -11.22 -25.94
CA THR A 124 1.30 -11.29 -27.39
C THR A 124 -0.02 -10.66 -27.78
N GLY A 125 -0.15 -10.22 -29.04
CA GLY A 125 -1.38 -9.59 -29.54
C GLY A 125 -1.10 -8.27 -30.23
N ASP A 126 -2.16 -7.66 -30.78
CA ASP A 126 -2.09 -6.28 -31.26
C ASP A 126 -2.11 -5.33 -30.06
N SER A 127 -1.46 -4.17 -30.16
CA SER A 127 -1.54 -3.15 -29.10
C SER A 127 -3.00 -2.78 -28.84
N MET A 128 -3.40 -2.81 -27.57
CA MET A 128 -4.76 -2.51 -27.13
C MET A 128 -4.75 -1.39 -26.11
N SER A 129 -5.65 -0.43 -26.29
CA SER A 129 -6.05 0.46 -25.21
C SER A 129 -7.17 -0.19 -24.40
N ALA A 130 -7.24 0.09 -23.10
CA ALA A 130 -8.42 -0.27 -22.30
C ALA A 130 -9.71 0.20 -22.99
N SER A 131 -10.75 -0.64 -23.00
CA SER A 131 -12.03 -0.27 -23.58
C SER A 131 -12.69 0.79 -22.72
N ASP A 132 -12.69 2.03 -23.20
CA ASP A 132 -13.23 3.19 -22.48
C ASP A 132 -14.33 3.88 -23.30
N GLU A 133 -15.39 3.12 -23.64
CA GLU A 133 -16.47 3.64 -24.48
C GLU A 133 -17.16 4.87 -23.87
N SER A 134 -17.19 4.96 -22.54
CA SER A 134 -17.76 6.09 -21.79
C SER A 134 -16.78 7.27 -21.59
N GLY A 135 -15.46 7.05 -21.76
CA GLY A 135 -14.42 8.05 -21.47
C GLY A 135 -14.06 8.19 -19.98
N GLN A 136 -14.68 7.40 -19.10
CA GLN A 136 -14.52 7.50 -17.66
C GLN A 136 -13.15 7.02 -17.18
N LEU A 137 -12.56 6.00 -17.84
CA LEU A 137 -11.25 5.49 -17.47
C LEU A 137 -10.16 6.54 -17.76
N ALA A 138 -10.24 7.20 -18.92
CA ALA A 138 -9.35 8.30 -19.26
C ALA A 138 -9.52 9.49 -18.32
N GLU A 139 -10.76 9.84 -17.95
CA GLU A 139 -11.03 10.93 -16.99
C GLU A 139 -10.48 10.62 -15.59
N ALA A 140 -10.62 9.37 -15.12
CA ALA A 140 -10.06 8.90 -13.85
C ALA A 140 -8.53 9.00 -13.84
N ALA A 141 -7.86 8.47 -14.87
CA ALA A 141 -6.42 8.56 -15.03
C ALA A 141 -5.93 10.01 -15.08
N ASP A 142 -6.62 10.87 -15.82
CA ASP A 142 -6.28 12.30 -15.89
C ASP A 142 -6.50 13.02 -14.55
N GLY A 143 -7.56 12.69 -13.83
CA GLY A 143 -7.86 13.20 -12.50
C GLY A 143 -6.78 12.83 -11.48
N TYR A 144 -6.44 11.54 -11.43
CA TYR A 144 -5.44 11.03 -10.49
C TYR A 144 -4.03 11.53 -10.81
N ARG A 145 -3.66 11.61 -12.10
CA ARG A 145 -2.41 12.25 -12.53
C ARG A 145 -2.30 13.71 -12.07
N ARG A 146 -3.39 14.48 -12.13
CA ARG A 146 -3.42 15.86 -11.58
C ARG A 146 -3.26 15.86 -10.06
N TYR A 147 -3.88 14.91 -9.37
CA TYR A 147 -3.72 14.75 -7.93
C TYR A 147 -2.25 14.46 -7.56
N ILE A 148 -1.62 13.45 -8.17
CA ILE A 148 -0.21 13.09 -7.94
C ILE A 148 0.69 14.30 -8.15
N ARG A 149 0.57 15.00 -9.30
CA ARG A 149 1.35 16.21 -9.57
C ARG A 149 1.16 17.30 -8.51
N SER A 150 -0.06 17.45 -8.00
CA SER A 150 -0.33 18.42 -6.94
C SER A 150 0.32 18.03 -5.61
N GLN A 151 0.36 16.73 -5.27
CA GLN A 151 1.05 16.24 -4.08
C GLN A 151 2.56 16.43 -4.23
N VAL A 152 3.14 16.13 -5.40
CA VAL A 152 4.57 16.34 -5.65
C VAL A 152 4.98 17.81 -5.55
N VAL A 153 4.16 18.75 -6.06
CA VAL A 153 4.42 20.19 -5.89
C VAL A 153 4.43 20.58 -4.41
N ALA A 154 3.45 20.10 -3.63
CA ALA A 154 3.41 20.36 -2.20
C ALA A 154 4.62 19.72 -1.47
N LEU A 155 5.00 18.50 -1.86
CA LEU A 155 6.17 17.79 -1.33
C LEU A 155 7.46 18.58 -1.59
N GLN A 156 7.65 19.11 -2.81
CA GLN A 156 8.80 19.97 -3.13
C GLN A 156 8.87 21.18 -2.19
N ASP A 157 7.74 21.88 -2.02
CA ASP A 157 7.65 23.08 -1.19
C ASP A 157 7.90 22.78 0.31
N THR A 158 7.34 21.69 0.83
CA THR A 158 7.52 21.33 2.26
C THR A 158 8.89 20.74 2.53
N THR A 159 9.42 19.90 1.64
CA THR A 159 10.78 19.36 1.74
C THR A 159 11.81 20.47 1.73
N GLN A 160 11.65 21.49 0.89
CA GLN A 160 12.56 22.63 0.89
C GLN A 160 12.54 23.37 2.24
N GLN A 161 11.37 23.60 2.83
CA GLN A 161 11.26 24.23 4.15
C GLN A 161 11.90 23.39 5.26
N PHE A 162 11.70 22.06 5.22
CA PHE A 162 12.31 21.12 6.15
C PHE A 162 13.84 21.14 6.04
N VAL A 163 14.37 21.00 4.83
CA VAL A 163 15.82 21.00 4.55
C VAL A 163 16.47 22.33 4.91
N ASP A 164 15.80 23.46 4.66
CA ASP A 164 16.29 24.78 5.08
C ASP A 164 16.43 24.85 6.61
N ALA A 165 15.44 24.35 7.36
CA ALA A 165 15.49 24.30 8.82
C ALA A 165 16.64 23.40 9.34
N VAL A 166 16.84 22.24 8.71
CA VAL A 166 17.96 21.33 8.99
C VAL A 166 19.30 22.05 8.78
N LYS A 167 19.49 22.69 7.62
CA LYS A 167 20.77 23.28 7.21
C LYS A 167 21.19 24.49 8.03
N VAL A 168 20.23 25.26 8.57
CA VAL A 168 20.53 26.36 9.52
C VAL A 168 20.65 25.88 10.96
N GLY A 169 20.50 24.58 11.22
CA GLY A 169 20.60 23.98 12.55
C GLY A 169 19.39 24.27 13.45
N ASN A 170 18.24 24.65 12.90
CA ASN A 170 17.02 24.87 13.67
C ASN A 170 16.30 23.54 13.92
N VAL A 171 16.84 22.75 14.85
CA VAL A 171 16.36 21.40 15.15
C VAL A 171 14.89 21.38 15.57
N GLU A 172 14.42 22.32 16.39
CA GLU A 172 13.01 22.34 16.82
C GLU A 172 12.06 22.56 15.64
N GLN A 173 12.41 23.48 14.73
CA GLN A 173 11.61 23.71 13.53
C GLN A 173 11.68 22.52 12.56
N ALA A 174 12.85 21.94 12.35
CA ALA A 174 13.01 20.76 11.49
C ALA A 174 12.16 19.59 12.00
N LYS A 175 12.16 19.34 13.32
CA LYS A 175 11.30 18.32 13.94
C LYS A 175 9.81 18.57 13.72
N ALA A 176 9.37 19.82 13.82
CA ALA A 176 7.97 20.18 13.57
C ALA A 176 7.57 20.03 12.09
N LEU A 177 8.51 20.21 11.15
CA LEU A 177 8.27 20.11 9.71
C LEU A 177 8.38 18.69 9.17
N PHE A 178 9.07 17.78 9.87
CA PHE A 178 9.30 16.41 9.42
C PHE A 178 8.01 15.67 9.00
N PRO A 179 7.02 15.44 9.89
CA PRO A 179 5.82 14.70 9.50
C PRO A 179 4.93 15.45 8.50
N ALA A 180 4.95 16.79 8.56
CA ALA A 180 4.21 17.63 7.60
C ALA A 180 4.80 17.56 6.18
N SER A 181 6.10 17.29 6.06
CA SER A 181 6.77 17.15 4.76
C SER A 181 6.54 15.77 4.17
N ARG A 182 6.62 14.72 5.00
CA ARG A 182 6.33 13.32 4.61
C ARG A 182 4.90 13.11 4.12
N THR A 183 3.93 13.79 4.72
CA THR A 183 2.48 13.68 4.38
C THR A 183 2.18 13.64 2.87
N TYR A 184 2.93 14.40 2.06
CA TYR A 184 2.68 14.45 0.61
C TYR A 184 3.33 13.31 -0.17
N TYR A 185 4.41 12.73 0.35
CA TYR A 185 5.04 11.53 -0.18
C TYR A 185 4.14 10.31 0.09
N GLU A 186 3.77 10.12 1.36
CA GLU A 186 2.90 9.05 1.86
C GLU A 186 1.54 8.95 1.14
N ARG A 187 1.01 10.07 0.65
CA ARG A 187 -0.25 10.10 -0.12
C ARG A 187 -0.15 9.49 -1.52
N ILE A 188 1.06 9.39 -2.06
CA ILE A 188 1.34 8.95 -3.43
C ILE A 188 2.40 7.84 -3.46
N GLU A 189 2.67 7.21 -2.32
CA GLU A 189 3.80 6.30 -2.13
C GLU A 189 3.83 5.15 -3.14
N PRO A 190 2.73 4.40 -3.42
CA PRO A 190 2.76 3.36 -4.45
C PRO A 190 3.09 3.86 -5.86
N GLU A 191 2.78 5.12 -6.14
CA GLU A 191 3.18 5.74 -7.40
C GLU A 191 4.64 6.19 -7.37
N ALA A 192 5.15 6.68 -6.24
CA ALA A 192 6.55 7.04 -6.09
C ALA A 192 7.47 5.81 -6.18
N GLU A 193 7.06 4.69 -5.59
CA GLU A 193 7.73 3.38 -5.65
C GLU A 193 7.81 2.80 -7.07
N SER A 194 6.88 3.20 -7.95
CA SER A 194 6.88 2.78 -9.35
C SER A 194 8.07 3.32 -10.16
N PHE A 195 8.84 4.28 -9.61
CA PHE A 195 10.01 4.90 -10.25
C PHE A 195 11.36 4.26 -9.86
N GLY A 196 11.39 2.93 -9.73
CA GLY A 196 12.61 2.16 -9.54
C GLY A 196 13.29 2.46 -8.20
N GLU A 197 14.59 2.76 -8.22
CA GLU A 197 15.42 2.97 -7.02
C GLU A 197 15.19 4.32 -6.30
N LEU A 198 14.05 4.98 -6.54
CA LEU A 198 13.76 6.27 -5.95
C LEU A 198 13.30 6.16 -4.49
N ASP A 199 12.38 5.24 -4.22
CA ASP A 199 11.81 5.07 -2.88
C ASP A 199 12.89 4.83 -1.80
N PRO A 200 13.86 3.90 -1.98
CA PRO A 200 14.90 3.70 -0.97
C PRO A 200 15.81 4.92 -0.74
N LYS A 201 15.87 5.88 -1.68
CA LYS A 201 16.62 7.11 -1.48
C LYS A 201 15.86 8.13 -0.65
N LEU A 202 14.53 8.10 -0.73
CA LEU A 202 13.62 9.00 -0.03
C LEU A 202 13.26 8.47 1.36
N ASP A 203 12.94 7.19 1.48
CA ASP A 203 12.20 6.64 2.63
C ASP A 203 12.72 5.33 3.20
N LEU A 204 13.94 4.90 2.87
CA LEU A 204 14.48 3.68 3.46
C LEU A 204 14.67 3.81 4.98
N ARG A 205 14.11 2.87 5.74
CA ARG A 205 14.26 2.76 7.19
C ARG A 205 15.59 2.13 7.58
N GLU A 206 16.12 2.49 8.75
CA GLU A 206 17.39 1.91 9.24
C GLU A 206 17.30 0.38 9.39
N ALA A 207 16.13 -0.15 9.72
CA ALA A 207 15.91 -1.59 9.92
C ALA A 207 16.06 -2.40 8.62
N ASP A 208 15.83 -1.78 7.46
CA ASP A 208 15.83 -2.44 6.15
C ASP A 208 17.13 -2.26 5.38
N LEU A 209 18.10 -1.53 5.95
CA LEU A 209 19.40 -1.30 5.32
C LEU A 209 20.14 -2.61 5.03
N GLU A 210 20.43 -2.83 3.75
CA GLU A 210 21.30 -3.92 3.34
C GLU A 210 22.78 -3.63 3.70
N PRO A 211 23.58 -4.67 4.00
CA PRO A 211 25.00 -4.48 4.30
C PRO A 211 25.75 -3.72 3.19
N GLY A 212 26.18 -2.50 3.51
CA GLY A 212 26.95 -1.65 2.60
C GLY A 212 26.10 -0.74 1.71
N GLN A 213 24.77 -0.75 1.84
CA GLN A 213 23.89 0.23 1.22
C GLN A 213 24.13 1.62 1.82
N GLU A 214 24.12 2.63 0.96
CA GLU A 214 24.16 4.03 1.39
C GLU A 214 22.79 4.44 1.93
N TRP A 215 22.76 5.08 3.10
CA TRP A 215 21.52 5.50 3.75
C TRP A 215 21.30 7.01 3.62
N THR A 216 20.24 7.40 2.92
CA THR A 216 19.84 8.79 2.65
C THR A 216 18.38 9.03 3.08
N GLY A 217 17.78 10.14 2.66
CA GLY A 217 16.33 10.34 2.79
C GLY A 217 15.83 10.87 4.13
N PHE A 218 14.51 10.79 4.32
CA PHE A 218 13.79 11.29 5.49
C PHE A 218 14.25 10.60 6.77
N HIS A 219 14.24 9.27 6.86
CA HIS A 219 14.60 8.56 8.09
C HIS A 219 16.08 8.72 8.49
N ARG A 220 16.98 8.91 7.52
CA ARG A 220 18.37 9.28 7.81
C ARG A 220 18.47 10.63 8.52
N LEU A 221 17.65 11.61 8.13
CA LEU A 221 17.55 12.92 8.76
C LEU A 221 16.76 12.90 10.07
N GLU A 222 15.74 12.04 10.16
CA GLU A 222 14.98 11.77 11.39
C GLU A 222 15.93 11.33 12.51
N LYS A 223 16.81 10.35 12.25
CA LYS A 223 17.79 9.92 13.24
C LYS A 223 18.71 11.04 13.70
N ASP A 224 19.16 11.90 12.78
CA ASP A 224 19.97 13.07 13.11
C ASP A 224 19.24 14.04 14.01
N LEU A 225 17.96 14.29 13.76
CA LEU A 225 17.17 15.23 14.53
C LEU A 225 16.83 14.68 15.92
N TRP A 226 16.49 13.39 16.05
CA TRP A 226 15.99 12.81 17.30
C TRP A 226 17.04 12.10 18.16
N VAL A 227 18.07 11.51 17.56
CA VAL A 227 19.00 10.60 18.27
C VAL A 227 20.43 11.13 18.29
N THR A 228 21.01 11.37 17.11
CA THR A 228 22.46 11.58 16.98
C THR A 228 22.86 13.06 17.01
N GLY A 229 21.92 13.97 16.77
CA GLY A 229 22.22 15.35 16.41
C GLY A 229 22.75 15.47 14.97
N PRO A 230 22.77 16.68 14.37
CA PRO A 230 23.37 16.88 13.06
C PRO A 230 24.82 16.37 12.99
N GLN A 231 25.09 15.53 12.01
CA GLN A 231 26.38 14.95 11.66
C GLN A 231 27.11 15.82 10.61
N PRO A 232 28.43 15.60 10.36
CA PRO A 232 29.18 16.36 9.36
C PRO A 232 28.59 16.31 7.94
N ASP A 233 27.86 15.25 7.60
CA ASP A 233 27.23 14.98 6.30
C ASP A 233 25.73 15.35 6.25
N THR A 234 25.09 15.73 7.36
CA THR A 234 23.64 16.03 7.40
C THR A 234 23.20 17.01 6.31
N ASN A 235 23.98 18.07 6.07
CA ASN A 235 23.66 19.05 5.03
C ASN A 235 23.70 18.42 3.62
N ALA A 236 24.60 17.47 3.38
CA ALA A 236 24.68 16.76 2.11
C ALA A 236 23.49 15.80 1.93
N ILE A 237 23.07 15.09 2.99
CA ILE A 237 21.86 14.27 2.97
C ILE A 237 20.62 15.14 2.70
N ALA A 238 20.53 16.31 3.35
CA ALA A 238 19.42 17.22 3.15
C ALA A 238 19.38 17.80 1.72
N ASP A 239 20.54 18.12 1.13
CA ASP A 239 20.63 18.53 -0.27
C ASP A 239 20.24 17.38 -1.23
N GLN A 240 20.64 16.15 -0.92
CA GLN A 240 20.30 14.97 -1.72
C GLN A 240 18.79 14.69 -1.70
N LEU A 241 18.13 14.83 -0.55
CA LEU A 241 16.67 14.70 -0.45
C LEU A 241 15.91 15.66 -1.39
N VAL A 242 16.36 16.92 -1.52
CA VAL A 242 15.76 17.87 -2.48
C VAL A 242 15.95 17.41 -3.92
N VAL A 243 17.12 16.84 -4.24
CA VAL A 243 17.42 16.32 -5.59
C VAL A 243 16.53 15.11 -5.92
N ASP A 244 16.35 14.19 -4.99
CA ASP A 244 15.53 13.00 -5.20
C ASP A 244 14.04 13.35 -5.33
N VAL A 245 13.54 14.30 -4.53
CA VAL A 245 12.17 14.84 -4.71
C VAL A 245 12.02 15.58 -6.05
N GLN A 246 13.04 16.29 -6.52
CA GLN A 246 13.02 16.89 -7.86
C GLN A 246 13.00 15.81 -8.95
N TYR A 247 13.70 14.69 -8.77
CA TYR A 247 13.64 13.58 -9.71
C TYR A 247 12.22 13.00 -9.79
N LEU A 248 11.53 12.81 -8.65
CA LEU A 248 10.11 12.43 -8.64
C LEU A 248 9.26 13.42 -9.46
N ALA A 249 9.47 14.72 -9.24
CA ALA A 249 8.77 15.77 -9.97
C ALA A 249 9.03 15.70 -11.48
N ASP A 250 10.25 15.41 -11.91
CA ASP A 250 10.60 15.26 -13.32
C ASP A 250 9.90 14.03 -13.92
N GLN A 251 9.85 12.90 -13.20
CA GLN A 251 9.17 11.68 -13.66
C GLN A 251 7.67 11.90 -13.87
N VAL A 252 6.96 12.44 -12.87
CA VAL A 252 5.50 12.64 -12.98
C VAL A 252 5.13 13.73 -13.99
N ASN A 253 6.07 14.59 -14.39
CA ASN A 253 5.86 15.63 -15.40
C ASN A 253 6.38 15.26 -16.79
N ALA A 254 6.95 14.07 -16.98
CA ALA A 254 7.38 13.59 -18.27
C ALA A 254 6.20 13.49 -19.26
N GLU A 255 6.46 13.68 -20.56
CA GLU A 255 5.41 13.68 -21.60
C GLU A 255 4.77 12.30 -21.78
N ASP A 256 5.54 11.24 -21.55
CA ASP A 256 5.15 9.84 -21.62
C ASP A 256 4.60 9.29 -20.28
N TYR A 257 4.48 10.14 -19.26
CA TYR A 257 3.87 9.74 -18.00
C TYR A 257 2.36 9.56 -18.12
N THR A 258 1.93 8.30 -17.99
CA THR A 258 0.54 7.86 -18.07
C THR A 258 0.16 7.03 -16.85
N ILE A 259 -1.08 7.18 -16.40
CA ILE A 259 -1.66 6.37 -15.33
C ILE A 259 -2.61 5.34 -15.95
N ASP A 260 -2.44 4.07 -15.57
CA ASP A 260 -3.41 3.03 -15.86
C ASP A 260 -4.53 3.05 -14.79
N PRO A 261 -5.82 3.09 -15.14
CA PRO A 261 -6.92 3.02 -14.19
C PRO A 261 -6.90 1.80 -13.27
N THR A 262 -6.43 0.63 -13.71
CA THR A 262 -6.31 -0.55 -12.85
C THR A 262 -5.17 -0.37 -11.85
N LYS A 263 -4.12 0.38 -12.22
CA LYS A 263 -3.05 0.77 -11.30
C LYS A 263 -3.57 1.68 -10.20
N ILE A 264 -4.45 2.66 -10.50
CA ILE A 264 -5.07 3.52 -9.47
C ILE A 264 -5.72 2.70 -8.35
N ALA A 265 -6.43 1.63 -8.72
CA ALA A 265 -7.05 0.73 -7.74
C ALA A 265 -6.03 -0.10 -6.96
N GLY A 266 -4.90 -0.46 -7.59
CA GLY A 266 -3.73 -1.05 -6.91
C GLY A 266 -3.11 -0.10 -5.91
N ASP A 267 -2.82 1.14 -6.30
CA ASP A 267 -2.25 2.17 -5.42
C ASP A 267 -3.15 2.42 -4.20
N ALA A 268 -4.47 2.47 -4.41
CA ALA A 268 -5.42 2.61 -3.32
C ALA A 268 -5.33 1.47 -2.30
N GLN A 269 -5.06 0.25 -2.76
CA GLN A 269 -4.94 -0.94 -1.94
C GLN A 269 -3.55 -1.02 -1.26
N GLY A 270 -2.47 -0.69 -1.98
CA GLY A 270 -1.09 -0.66 -1.47
C GLY A 270 -0.96 0.25 -0.24
N LEU A 271 -1.48 1.48 -0.35
CA LEU A 271 -1.50 2.44 0.77
C LEU A 271 -2.17 1.90 2.04
N LEU A 272 -3.22 1.09 1.92
CA LEU A 272 -3.88 0.50 3.08
C LEU A 272 -3.11 -0.71 3.64
N ASP A 273 -2.46 -1.45 2.74
CA ASP A 273 -1.68 -2.62 3.09
C ASP A 273 -0.41 -2.27 3.86
N GLU A 274 0.31 -1.22 3.46
CA GLU A 274 1.45 -0.67 4.19
C GLU A 274 1.09 -0.37 5.65
N ILE A 275 -0.03 0.32 5.87
CA ILE A 275 -0.47 0.61 7.24
C ILE A 275 -0.69 -0.71 8.00
N SER A 276 -1.38 -1.67 7.38
CA SER A 276 -1.78 -2.91 8.05
C SER A 276 -0.62 -3.81 8.45
N THR A 277 0.49 -3.83 7.72
CA THR A 277 1.53 -4.85 7.89
C THR A 277 2.78 -4.34 8.56
N SER A 278 3.24 -3.15 8.19
CA SER A 278 4.44 -2.51 8.73
C SER A 278 4.05 -1.39 9.68
N LYS A 279 3.38 -0.35 9.18
CA LYS A 279 3.28 0.92 9.92
C LYS A 279 2.44 0.79 11.22
N ILE A 280 1.49 -0.15 11.32
CA ILE A 280 0.71 -0.44 12.55
C ILE A 280 1.57 -0.82 13.77
N THR A 281 2.82 -1.22 13.58
CA THR A 281 3.71 -1.52 14.70
C THR A 281 4.43 -0.27 15.24
N GLY A 282 4.43 0.83 14.48
CA GLY A 282 5.20 2.04 14.75
C GLY A 282 6.66 1.93 14.32
N GLU A 283 6.94 1.12 13.30
CA GLU A 283 8.29 0.87 12.79
C GLU A 283 8.76 1.90 11.77
N GLU A 284 7.84 2.67 11.19
CA GLU A 284 8.14 3.66 10.15
C GLU A 284 8.96 4.80 10.73
N ASP A 285 8.37 5.52 11.68
CA ASP A 285 8.98 6.65 12.37
C ASP A 285 9.57 6.22 13.71
N ILE A 286 10.51 5.26 13.68
CA ILE A 286 11.02 4.63 14.91
C ILE A 286 11.73 5.60 15.87
N PHE A 287 12.15 6.79 15.40
CA PHE A 287 12.83 7.79 16.23
C PHE A 287 11.91 8.94 16.66
N SER A 288 11.00 9.37 15.80
CA SER A 288 10.13 10.53 15.98
C SER A 288 8.72 10.18 16.44
N HIS A 289 8.29 8.94 16.19
CA HIS A 289 6.97 8.39 16.53
C HIS A 289 5.82 9.19 15.90
N THR A 290 5.99 9.66 14.67
CA THR A 290 5.00 10.45 13.93
C THR A 290 4.11 9.62 12.99
N ASP A 291 4.05 8.30 13.19
CA ASP A 291 3.40 7.35 12.30
C ASP A 291 1.92 7.66 12.01
N LEU A 292 1.20 8.36 12.92
CA LEU A 292 -0.19 8.75 12.67
C LEU A 292 -0.37 9.81 11.58
N TRP A 293 0.66 10.61 11.29
CA TRP A 293 0.63 11.49 10.13
C TRP A 293 0.68 10.68 8.84
N ASP A 294 1.56 9.69 8.81
CA ASP A 294 1.75 8.79 7.67
C ASP A 294 0.50 7.94 7.47
N PHE A 295 -0.10 7.38 8.53
CA PHE A 295 -1.37 6.64 8.43
C PHE A 295 -2.48 7.50 7.83
N GLN A 296 -2.65 8.73 8.29
CA GLN A 296 -3.66 9.61 7.72
C GLN A 296 -3.34 9.94 6.27
N ALA A 297 -2.07 10.13 5.94
CA ALA A 297 -1.64 10.41 4.58
C ALA A 297 -1.90 9.22 3.64
N ASN A 298 -1.60 7.98 4.04
CA ASN A 298 -1.91 6.81 3.21
C ASN A 298 -3.43 6.63 3.05
N VAL A 299 -4.22 6.86 4.11
CA VAL A 299 -5.69 6.86 4.02
C VAL A 299 -6.19 7.94 3.06
N ASP A 300 -5.69 9.17 3.17
CA ASP A 300 -6.05 10.29 2.29
C ASP A 300 -5.70 9.98 0.82
N GLY A 301 -4.55 9.34 0.59
CA GLY A 301 -4.10 8.90 -0.74
C GLY A 301 -5.01 7.83 -1.32
N SER A 302 -5.34 6.82 -0.52
CA SER A 302 -6.27 5.73 -0.89
C SER A 302 -7.65 6.29 -1.22
N GLN A 303 -8.16 7.22 -0.41
CA GLN A 303 -9.40 7.95 -0.69
C GLN A 303 -9.35 8.70 -2.01
N ALA A 304 -8.26 9.40 -2.31
CA ALA A 304 -8.11 10.16 -3.56
C ALA A 304 -8.09 9.25 -4.79
N ALA A 305 -7.39 8.11 -4.70
CA ALA A 305 -7.37 7.09 -5.75
C ALA A 305 -8.77 6.48 -5.99
N VAL A 306 -9.47 6.08 -4.93
CA VAL A 306 -10.86 5.59 -5.04
C VAL A 306 -11.80 6.67 -5.58
N ALA A 307 -11.65 7.92 -5.13
CA ALA A 307 -12.47 9.02 -5.59
C ALA A 307 -12.33 9.29 -7.10
N ALA A 308 -11.13 9.09 -7.67
CA ALA A 308 -10.92 9.18 -9.11
C ALA A 308 -11.69 8.09 -9.87
N LEU A 309 -11.84 6.90 -9.28
CA LEU A 309 -12.55 5.75 -9.86
C LEU A 309 -14.05 5.72 -9.53
N GLN A 310 -14.50 6.56 -8.60
CA GLN A 310 -15.86 6.56 -8.05
C GLN A 310 -16.97 6.55 -9.11
N PRO A 311 -16.91 7.33 -10.22
CA PRO A 311 -17.95 7.27 -11.25
C PRO A 311 -18.11 5.89 -11.88
N ILE A 312 -17.01 5.15 -12.05
CA ILE A 312 -16.99 3.79 -12.61
C ILE A 312 -17.56 2.81 -11.58
N ILE A 313 -17.16 2.95 -10.31
CA ILE A 313 -17.65 2.10 -9.22
C ILE A 313 -19.15 2.31 -9.02
N ASP A 314 -19.64 3.56 -9.02
CA ASP A 314 -21.07 3.88 -8.88
C ASP A 314 -21.92 3.26 -9.99
N GLU A 315 -21.43 3.28 -11.23
CA GLU A 315 -22.14 2.74 -12.38
C GLU A 315 -22.17 1.20 -12.34
N ARG A 316 -21.03 0.57 -12.02
CA ARG A 316 -20.87 -0.88 -12.14
C ARG A 316 -21.25 -1.64 -10.86
N ASN A 317 -20.99 -1.06 -9.69
CA ASN A 317 -21.25 -1.66 -8.39
C ASN A 317 -21.57 -0.60 -7.30
N PRO A 318 -22.80 -0.04 -7.30
CA PRO A 318 -23.19 1.02 -6.36
C PRO A 318 -23.23 0.57 -4.89
N GLU A 319 -23.38 -0.73 -4.62
CA GLU A 319 -23.32 -1.27 -3.25
C GLU A 319 -21.89 -1.21 -2.70
N LEU A 320 -20.90 -1.64 -3.51
CA LEU A 320 -19.49 -1.52 -3.16
C LEU A 320 -19.08 -0.06 -2.92
N SER A 321 -19.51 0.85 -3.79
CA SER A 321 -19.30 2.30 -3.62
C SER A 321 -19.77 2.80 -2.24
N ALA A 322 -21.00 2.43 -1.84
CA ALA A 322 -21.56 2.82 -0.56
C ALA A 322 -20.79 2.21 0.63
N ASN A 323 -20.36 0.95 0.51
CA ASN A 323 -19.56 0.27 1.52
C ASN A 323 -18.20 0.94 1.71
N ILE A 324 -17.47 1.18 0.62
CA ILE A 324 -16.16 1.86 0.66
C ILE A 324 -16.28 3.23 1.32
N THR A 325 -17.28 4.03 0.92
CA THR A 325 -17.55 5.35 1.51
C THR A 325 -17.75 5.25 3.03
N GLN A 326 -18.53 4.28 3.49
CA GLN A 326 -18.77 4.08 4.92
C GLN A 326 -17.50 3.61 5.66
N ARG A 327 -16.69 2.72 5.05
CA ARG A 327 -15.46 2.21 5.66
C ARG A 327 -14.40 3.29 5.82
N PHE A 328 -14.26 4.16 4.82
CA PHE A 328 -13.41 5.34 4.94
C PHE A 328 -13.87 6.27 6.07
N ALA A 329 -15.17 6.58 6.13
CA ALA A 329 -15.71 7.41 7.19
C ALA A 329 -15.51 6.81 8.60
N ASP A 330 -15.61 5.48 8.73
CA ASP A 330 -15.35 4.77 9.99
C ASP A 330 -13.86 4.87 10.39
N LEU A 331 -12.92 4.73 9.44
CA LEU A 331 -11.49 4.81 9.70
C LEU A 331 -11.05 6.25 10.01
N ASP A 332 -11.53 7.24 9.26
CA ASP A 332 -11.29 8.66 9.52
C ASP A 332 -11.78 9.06 10.91
N ALA A 333 -12.96 8.57 11.32
CA ALA A 333 -13.50 8.82 12.65
C ALA A 333 -12.65 8.18 13.75
N GLU A 334 -12.02 7.03 13.50
CA GLU A 334 -11.07 6.40 14.42
C GLU A 334 -9.78 7.22 14.51
N LEU A 335 -9.15 7.56 13.37
CA LEU A 335 -7.93 8.39 13.31
C LEU A 335 -8.13 9.76 13.97
N ALA A 336 -9.31 10.37 13.81
CA ALA A 336 -9.64 11.66 14.41
C ALA A 336 -9.56 11.66 15.95
N GLN A 337 -9.70 10.50 16.62
CA GLN A 337 -9.58 10.40 18.08
C GLN A 337 -8.15 10.67 18.57
N TYR A 338 -7.16 10.54 17.70
CA TYR A 338 -5.74 10.72 18.01
C TYR A 338 -5.23 12.12 17.66
N ARG A 339 -6.09 13.00 17.13
CA ARG A 339 -5.71 14.38 16.79
C ARG A 339 -5.36 15.20 18.03
N GLN A 340 -4.29 15.99 17.94
CA GLN A 340 -3.88 16.96 18.94
C GLN A 340 -3.51 18.29 18.26
N GLY A 341 -4.39 19.29 18.38
CA GLY A 341 -4.24 20.54 17.64
C GLY A 341 -4.32 20.29 16.13
N ASP A 342 -3.35 20.81 15.38
CA ASP A 342 -3.26 20.61 13.93
C ASP A 342 -2.56 19.30 13.54
N GLY A 343 -2.07 18.52 14.52
CA GLY A 343 -1.35 17.26 14.33
C GLY A 343 -1.99 16.08 15.06
N PHE A 344 -1.17 15.11 15.48
CA PHE A 344 -1.57 13.93 16.23
C PHE A 344 -0.77 13.78 17.52
N VAL A 345 -1.21 12.89 18.40
CA VAL A 345 -0.34 12.34 19.45
C VAL A 345 0.78 11.50 18.82
N PHE A 346 1.90 11.34 19.53
CA PHE A 346 2.97 10.43 19.09
C PHE A 346 2.55 8.96 19.22
N TYR A 347 2.99 8.10 18.31
CA TYR A 347 2.52 6.72 18.19
C TYR A 347 2.94 5.81 19.35
N ASP A 348 4.02 6.16 20.05
CA ASP A 348 4.43 5.50 21.30
C ASP A 348 3.40 5.68 22.44
N THR A 349 2.47 6.64 22.31
CA THR A 349 1.34 6.83 23.23
C THR A 349 0.10 6.00 22.87
N VAL A 350 0.03 5.45 21.65
CA VAL A 350 -1.08 4.62 21.16
C VAL A 350 -0.90 3.19 21.68
N ASN A 351 -1.78 2.77 22.58
CA ASN A 351 -1.66 1.46 23.23
C ASN A 351 -2.13 0.31 22.34
N GLU A 352 -1.80 -0.93 22.72
CA GLU A 352 -2.13 -2.13 21.94
C GLU A 352 -3.62 -2.28 21.60
N GLN A 353 -4.53 -1.92 22.51
CA GLN A 353 -5.97 -2.00 22.24
C GLN A 353 -6.40 -0.99 21.15
N GLN A 354 -5.82 0.21 21.17
CA GLN A 354 -6.05 1.23 20.15
C GLN A 354 -5.50 0.81 18.79
N ARG A 355 -4.28 0.25 18.77
CA ARG A 355 -3.68 -0.31 17.54
C ARG A 355 -4.54 -1.42 16.95
N GLN A 356 -5.09 -2.31 17.78
CA GLN A 356 -6.02 -3.35 17.33
C GLN A 356 -7.33 -2.77 16.77
N GLU A 357 -7.84 -1.66 17.30
CA GLU A 357 -9.04 -1.02 16.73
C GLU A 357 -8.74 -0.42 15.35
N LEU A 358 -7.64 0.32 15.21
CA LEU A 358 -7.17 0.85 13.91
C LEU A 358 -7.01 -0.28 12.89
N SER A 359 -6.30 -1.34 13.25
CA SER A 359 -6.11 -2.52 12.39
C SER A 359 -7.44 -3.12 11.93
N ARG A 360 -8.43 -3.28 12.82
CA ARG A 360 -9.75 -3.80 12.41
C ARG A 360 -10.47 -2.90 11.41
N LYS A 361 -10.31 -1.58 11.51
CA LYS A 361 -10.92 -0.63 10.58
C LYS A 361 -10.22 -0.65 9.23
N ILE A 362 -8.90 -0.73 9.24
CA ILE A 362 -8.07 -0.89 8.03
C ILE A 362 -8.43 -2.19 7.32
N ASP A 363 -8.44 -3.33 8.03
CA ASP A 363 -8.83 -4.64 7.46
C ASP A 363 -10.22 -4.59 6.79
N ALA A 364 -11.18 -3.96 7.45
CA ALA A 364 -12.54 -3.84 6.94
C ALA A 364 -12.64 -2.93 5.71
N LEU A 365 -11.77 -1.93 5.60
CA LEU A 365 -11.68 -1.06 4.43
C LEU A 365 -10.94 -1.77 3.27
N SER A 366 -9.80 -2.40 3.54
CA SER A 366 -9.02 -3.17 2.56
C SER A 366 -9.84 -4.30 1.92
N ALA A 367 -10.72 -4.94 2.69
CA ALA A 367 -11.63 -5.96 2.16
C ALA A 367 -12.59 -5.42 1.08
N GLU A 368 -13.00 -4.14 1.16
CA GLU A 368 -13.84 -3.51 0.13
C GLU A 368 -12.97 -2.98 -1.02
N VAL A 369 -11.87 -2.27 -0.71
CA VAL A 369 -10.99 -1.66 -1.72
C VAL A 369 -10.35 -2.69 -2.65
N SER A 370 -10.00 -3.88 -2.14
CA SER A 370 -9.45 -4.97 -2.96
C SER A 370 -10.37 -5.45 -4.10
N GLN A 371 -11.68 -5.15 -4.04
CA GLN A 371 -12.63 -5.49 -5.11
C GLN A 371 -12.65 -4.46 -6.25
N VAL A 372 -12.09 -3.27 -6.04
CA VAL A 372 -12.16 -2.15 -7.00
C VAL A 372 -11.47 -2.49 -8.32
N GLN A 373 -10.32 -3.18 -8.28
CA GLN A 373 -9.60 -3.60 -9.49
C GLN A 373 -10.50 -4.40 -10.44
N GLY A 374 -11.23 -5.40 -9.92
CA GLY A 374 -12.16 -6.22 -10.72
C GLY A 374 -13.29 -5.38 -11.33
N VAL A 375 -13.90 -4.51 -10.53
CA VAL A 375 -14.99 -3.64 -10.98
C VAL A 375 -14.51 -2.68 -12.09
N VAL A 376 -13.33 -2.08 -11.94
CA VAL A 376 -12.75 -1.15 -12.93
C VAL A 376 -12.29 -1.87 -14.19
N ALA A 377 -11.73 -3.07 -14.06
CA ALA A 377 -11.35 -3.92 -15.17
C ALA A 377 -12.55 -4.50 -15.94
N GLY A 378 -13.75 -4.50 -15.33
CA GLY A 378 -14.95 -5.10 -15.91
C GLY A 378 -14.93 -6.63 -15.86
N ALA A 379 -14.22 -7.19 -14.87
CA ALA A 379 -14.02 -8.62 -14.66
C ALA A 379 -15.10 -9.26 -13.77
#